data_AF-A0A3L8RI81-F1
#
_entry.id   AF-A0A3L8RI81-F1
#
_cell.length_a   1.000
_cell.length_b   1.000
_cell.length_c   1.000
_cell.angle_alpha   90.00
_cell.angle_beta   90.00
_cell.angle_gamma   90.00
#
_symmetry.space_group_name_H-M   'P 1'
#
loop_
_entity.id
_entity.type
_entity.pdbx_description
1 polymer ?
#
loop_
_entity_poly.entity_id
_entity_poly.type
_entity_poly.pdbx_seq_one_letter_code
_entity_poly.pdbx_strand_id
1 'polypeptide(L)'
;MRAEYTREALAEAVTRSSSWAELMRLLEVKASGGRRRALQQLAAAHAIDTSHFKQRSPWSKYSDMAIAEAVATSTTLREVVEKLGARPATGTLSHIRRRIAASSIDISHISGLNRPHIDLPFSREQLREAALSGDSVRSVARLLGVSDDGRSRATLRRMLNEHGIDTSHFSHARVTIPEGPLRAAVADSTSYADVVRALGLPVNDANHRRVHRQTVRLGLDTTHFRRRTRRQARAVASKPVADEVLRVRPPGSPRTNHSRLRRALDEIGRPYRCARCGNTGQWQGVSMTLQIDHVNGDWLDNRPENLRYLCPNCHAITDTWCRNRQSVQKRRAGTAA
;
A
#
# COMPACT_ATOMS: atom_id res chain seq x y z
N MET A 1 14.47 20.18 16.05
CA MET A 1 13.77 21.02 17.05
C MET A 1 13.29 20.15 18.21
N ARG A 2 14.02 20.16 19.31
CA ARG A 2 13.55 19.72 20.64
C ARG A 2 12.80 20.92 21.25
N ALA A 3 11.75 20.62 22.03
CA ALA A 3 10.80 21.56 22.63
C ALA A 3 9.67 22.01 21.70
N GLU A 4 8.69 21.14 21.44
CA GLU A 4 7.34 21.67 21.13
C GLU A 4 6.51 21.86 22.40
N TYR A 5 6.80 21.14 23.50
CA TYR A 5 6.06 21.29 24.76
C TYR A 5 7.02 21.18 25.95
N THR A 6 7.07 22.22 26.78
CA THR A 6 7.70 22.13 28.11
C THR A 6 6.85 21.22 29.01
N ARG A 7 7.46 20.64 30.05
CA ARG A 7 6.74 19.77 30.99
C ARG A 7 5.53 20.49 31.59
N GLU A 8 5.72 21.78 31.88
CA GLU A 8 4.73 22.68 32.47
C GLU A 8 3.57 22.92 31.49
N ALA A 9 3.87 23.26 30.23
CA ALA A 9 2.85 23.48 29.21
C ALA A 9 2.06 22.21 28.90
N LEU A 10 2.73 21.05 28.88
CA LEU A 10 2.07 19.76 28.66
C LEU A 10 1.19 19.37 29.86
N ALA A 11 1.65 19.60 31.09
CA ALA A 11 0.88 19.33 32.30
C ALA A 11 -0.38 20.23 32.38
N GLU A 12 -0.25 21.52 32.08
CA GLU A 12 -1.39 22.44 32.03
C GLU A 12 -2.40 21.99 30.96
N ALA A 13 -1.92 21.71 29.74
CA ALA A 13 -2.79 21.25 28.67
C ALA A 13 -3.49 19.91 29.00
N VAL A 14 -2.80 19.01 29.72
CA VAL A 14 -3.36 17.75 30.21
C VAL A 14 -4.44 17.99 31.29
N THR A 15 -4.24 18.88 32.25
CA THR A 15 -5.28 19.18 33.25
C THR A 15 -6.53 19.81 32.63
N ARG A 16 -6.37 20.61 31.57
CA ARG A 16 -7.45 21.26 30.81
C ARG A 16 -8.12 20.35 29.78
N SER A 17 -7.59 19.16 29.56
CA SER A 17 -8.12 18.19 28.60
C SER A 17 -8.84 17.05 29.30
N SER A 18 -9.93 16.58 28.69
CA SER A 18 -10.61 15.35 29.12
C SER A 18 -10.19 14.12 28.29
N SER A 19 -9.50 14.33 27.16
CA SER A 19 -9.09 13.26 26.25
C SER A 19 -7.83 13.62 25.44
N TRP A 20 -7.17 12.59 24.90
CA TRP A 20 -6.04 12.76 23.97
C TRP A 20 -6.40 13.52 22.69
N ALA A 21 -7.65 13.44 22.23
CA ALA A 21 -8.11 14.16 21.04
C ALA A 21 -8.29 15.66 21.33
N GLU A 22 -8.78 15.98 22.52
CA GLU A 22 -8.90 17.35 23.02
C GLU A 22 -7.54 17.98 23.29
N LEU A 23 -6.61 17.22 23.88
CA LEU A 23 -5.23 17.65 24.06
C LEU A 23 -4.59 18.03 22.71
N MET A 24 -4.73 17.18 21.68
CA MET A 24 -4.21 17.51 20.35
C MET A 24 -4.88 18.74 19.73
N ARG A 25 -6.17 18.98 20.02
CA ARG A 25 -6.90 20.18 19.57
C ARG A 25 -6.38 21.44 20.25
N LEU A 26 -6.16 21.37 21.56
CA LEU A 26 -5.63 22.48 22.38
C LEU A 26 -4.19 22.83 22.03
N LEU A 27 -3.39 21.83 21.64
CA LEU A 27 -2.02 22.03 21.16
C LEU A 27 -1.96 22.41 19.66
N GLU A 28 -3.11 22.61 19.01
CA GLU A 28 -3.23 22.90 17.56
C GLU A 28 -2.55 21.87 16.64
N VAL A 29 -2.40 20.64 17.12
CA VAL A 29 -1.75 19.55 16.41
C VAL A 29 -2.79 18.75 15.62
N LYS A 30 -2.58 18.58 14.31
CA LYS A 30 -3.42 17.70 13.48
C LYS A 30 -3.52 16.31 14.10
N ALA A 31 -4.76 15.89 14.39
CA ALA A 31 -5.07 14.60 14.99
C ALA A 31 -4.55 13.44 14.13
N SER A 32 -3.60 12.68 14.66
CA SER A 32 -3.08 11.47 14.03
C SER A 32 -2.68 10.43 15.08
N GLY A 33 -2.81 9.15 14.74
CA GLY A 33 -2.46 8.06 15.67
C GLY A 33 -0.97 8.05 16.06
N GLY A 34 -0.09 8.50 15.15
CA GLY A 34 1.33 8.66 15.45
C GLY A 34 1.61 9.76 16.47
N ARG A 35 0.97 10.93 16.30
CA ARG A 35 1.14 12.07 17.22
C ARG A 35 0.53 11.82 18.58
N ARG A 36 -0.63 11.16 18.64
CA ARG A 36 -1.19 10.66 19.90
C ARG A 36 -0.20 9.79 20.65
N ARG A 37 0.51 8.90 19.96
CA ARG A 37 1.51 8.00 20.58
C ARG A 37 2.74 8.76 21.07
N ALA A 38 3.20 9.76 20.32
CA ALA A 38 4.30 10.62 20.73
C ALA A 38 3.94 11.43 22.00
N LEU A 39 2.73 12.00 22.07
CA LEU A 39 2.25 12.71 23.26
C LEU A 39 2.07 11.77 24.46
N GLN A 40 1.62 10.54 24.25
CA GLN A 40 1.57 9.51 25.30
C GLN A 40 2.96 9.18 25.85
N GLN A 41 3.96 9.03 24.98
CA GLN A 41 5.35 8.79 25.39
C GLN A 41 5.95 9.98 26.13
N LEU A 42 5.66 11.21 25.68
CA LEU A 42 6.10 12.44 26.37
C LEU A 42 5.45 12.58 27.75
N ALA A 43 4.14 12.35 27.88
CA ALA A 43 3.46 12.40 29.16
C ALA A 43 4.00 11.35 30.14
N ALA A 44 4.27 10.13 29.67
CA ALA A 44 4.90 9.08 30.46
C ALA A 44 6.34 9.44 30.87
N ALA A 45 7.14 9.99 29.96
CA ALA A 45 8.51 10.42 30.24
C ALA A 45 8.58 11.57 31.26
N HIS A 46 7.56 12.43 31.30
CA HIS A 46 7.46 13.55 32.25
C HIS A 46 6.68 13.22 33.54
N ALA A 47 6.26 11.96 33.72
CA ALA A 47 5.45 11.48 34.84
C ALA A 47 4.20 12.35 35.08
N ILE A 48 3.56 12.80 34.00
CA ILE A 48 2.33 13.60 34.08
C ILE A 48 1.15 12.65 34.29
N ASP A 49 0.31 12.91 35.29
CA ASP A 49 -0.89 12.11 35.52
C ASP A 49 -1.91 12.33 34.41
N THR A 50 -2.22 11.25 33.69
CA THR A 50 -3.26 11.23 32.64
C THR A 50 -4.38 10.26 33.01
N SER A 51 -4.51 9.86 34.28
CA SER A 51 -5.51 8.91 34.76
C SER A 51 -6.95 9.43 34.60
N HIS A 52 -7.15 10.75 34.69
CA HIS A 52 -8.43 11.43 34.48
C HIS A 52 -8.86 11.48 33.02
N PHE A 53 -7.96 11.20 32.07
CA PHE A 53 -8.34 11.00 30.67
C PHE A 53 -9.18 9.74 30.59
N LYS A 54 -10.50 9.92 30.72
CA LYS A 54 -11.47 8.83 30.67
C LYS A 54 -11.22 8.01 29.41
N GLN A 55 -10.69 6.80 29.58
CA GLN A 55 -10.85 5.75 28.59
C GLN A 55 -12.30 5.31 28.61
N ARG A 56 -13.16 6.11 27.99
CA ARG A 56 -14.49 5.65 27.61
C ARG A 56 -14.74 6.17 26.21
N SER A 57 -14.71 5.25 25.26
CA SER A 57 -15.82 5.22 24.33
C SER A 57 -17.02 4.83 25.20
N PRO A 58 -17.96 5.73 25.52
CA PRO A 58 -19.18 5.37 26.25
C PRO A 58 -20.05 4.42 25.42
N TRP A 59 -19.69 4.26 24.15
CA TRP A 59 -20.24 3.31 23.22
C TRP A 59 -19.24 2.16 23.00
N SER A 60 -19.00 1.34 24.02
CA SER A 60 -18.54 -0.02 23.73
C SER A 60 -19.72 -0.71 23.08
N LYS A 61 -19.75 -0.72 21.74
CA LYS A 61 -20.83 -1.32 20.93
C LYS A 61 -21.22 -2.73 21.42
N TYR A 62 -20.28 -3.42 22.06
CA TYR A 62 -20.46 -4.71 22.72
C TYR A 62 -19.93 -4.60 24.16
N SER A 63 -20.75 -4.87 25.17
CA SER A 63 -20.29 -4.97 26.56
C SER A 63 -19.57 -6.31 26.78
N ASP A 64 -18.66 -6.39 27.76
CA ASP A 64 -17.99 -7.67 28.07
C ASP A 64 -18.98 -8.75 28.50
N MET A 65 -20.06 -8.34 29.18
CA MET A 65 -21.17 -9.21 29.55
C MET A 65 -21.91 -9.76 28.32
N ALA A 66 -22.24 -8.91 27.34
CA ALA A 66 -22.89 -9.35 26.10
C ALA A 66 -21.97 -10.27 25.28
N ILE A 67 -20.65 -10.01 25.29
CA ILE A 67 -19.66 -10.90 24.65
C ILE A 67 -19.62 -12.26 25.35
N ALA A 68 -19.64 -12.29 26.69
CA ALA A 68 -19.63 -13.53 27.46
C ALA A 68 -20.89 -14.38 27.21
N GLU A 69 -22.07 -13.75 27.19
CA GLU A 69 -23.34 -14.41 26.89
C GLU A 69 -23.38 -14.96 25.45
N ALA A 70 -22.92 -14.17 24.48
CA ALA A 70 -22.80 -14.60 23.10
C ALA A 70 -21.81 -15.76 22.95
N VAL A 71 -20.68 -15.73 23.67
CA VAL A 71 -19.68 -16.82 23.69
C VAL A 71 -20.26 -18.09 24.30
N ALA A 72 -20.94 -18.01 25.44
CA ALA A 72 -21.50 -19.18 26.13
C ALA A 72 -22.51 -19.95 25.26
N THR A 73 -23.22 -19.25 24.38
CA THR A 73 -24.28 -19.84 23.55
C THR A 73 -23.85 -20.12 22.11
N SER A 74 -22.60 -19.84 21.73
CA SER A 74 -22.11 -19.98 20.35
C SER A 74 -20.99 -21.01 20.24
N THR A 75 -20.91 -21.63 19.07
CA THR A 75 -19.88 -22.63 18.74
C THR A 75 -18.80 -22.07 17.82
N THR A 76 -19.08 -20.94 17.16
CA THR A 76 -18.14 -20.24 16.27
C THR A 76 -18.04 -18.75 16.59
N LEU A 77 -16.87 -18.14 16.35
CA LEU A 77 -16.68 -16.69 16.48
C LEU A 77 -17.62 -15.90 15.55
N ARG A 78 -18.04 -16.49 14.42
CA ARG A 78 -18.99 -15.87 13.51
C ARG A 78 -20.37 -15.75 14.16
N GLU A 79 -20.87 -16.82 14.77
CA GLU A 79 -22.13 -16.80 15.53
C GLU A 79 -22.08 -15.81 16.70
N VAL A 80 -20.95 -15.73 17.41
CA VAL A 80 -20.76 -14.72 18.48
C VAL A 80 -21.00 -13.32 17.92
N VAL A 81 -20.40 -13.00 16.77
CA VAL A 81 -20.56 -11.68 16.14
C VAL A 81 -21.98 -11.46 15.60
N GLU A 82 -22.62 -12.49 15.06
CA GLU A 82 -24.01 -12.42 14.59
C GLU A 82 -24.99 -12.19 15.75
N LYS A 83 -24.82 -12.88 16.89
CA LYS A 83 -25.62 -12.70 18.12
C LYS A 83 -25.41 -11.34 18.78
N LEU A 84 -24.22 -10.78 18.64
CA LEU A 84 -23.93 -9.39 19.02
C LEU A 84 -24.58 -8.37 18.06
N GLY A 85 -25.39 -8.80 17.07
CA GLY A 85 -26.07 -7.93 16.12
C GLY A 85 -25.13 -7.28 15.12
N ALA A 86 -23.99 -7.91 14.84
CA ALA A 86 -22.93 -7.34 14.03
C ALA A 86 -22.68 -8.14 12.76
N ARG A 87 -22.29 -7.44 11.69
CA ARG A 87 -21.87 -8.11 10.46
C ARG A 87 -20.51 -8.79 10.69
N PRO A 88 -20.34 -10.08 10.33
CA PRO A 88 -19.10 -10.83 10.51
C PRO A 88 -18.03 -10.44 9.47
N ALA A 89 -17.61 -9.19 9.52
CA ALA A 89 -16.47 -8.68 8.77
C ALA A 89 -15.15 -8.98 9.49
N THR A 90 -14.05 -9.09 8.74
CA THR A 90 -12.71 -9.42 9.26
C THR A 90 -12.27 -8.51 10.40
N GLY A 91 -12.59 -7.21 10.32
CA GLY A 91 -12.29 -6.24 11.38
C GLY A 91 -13.07 -6.48 12.67
N THR A 92 -14.38 -6.74 12.56
CA THR A 92 -15.25 -7.02 13.71
C THR A 92 -14.86 -8.32 14.40
N LEU A 93 -14.64 -9.39 13.63
CA LEU A 93 -14.18 -10.68 14.14
C LEU A 93 -12.85 -10.52 14.90
N SER A 94 -11.90 -9.76 14.35
CA SER A 94 -10.60 -9.49 14.98
C SER A 94 -10.71 -8.62 16.23
N HIS A 95 -11.69 -7.71 16.30
CA HIS A 95 -11.95 -6.88 17.47
C HIS A 95 -12.55 -7.72 18.61
N ILE A 96 -13.61 -8.48 18.33
CA ILE A 96 -14.27 -9.35 19.30
C ILE A 96 -13.33 -10.44 19.80
N ARG A 97 -12.53 -11.07 18.92
CA ARG A 97 -11.50 -12.03 19.34
C ARG A 97 -10.50 -11.44 20.33
N ARG A 98 -10.06 -10.19 20.12
CA ARG A 98 -9.14 -9.52 21.06
C ARG A 98 -9.81 -9.20 22.40
N ARG A 99 -11.11 -8.87 22.39
CA ARG A 99 -11.89 -8.64 23.61
C ARG A 99 -12.05 -9.94 24.40
N ILE A 100 -12.43 -11.02 23.74
CA ILE A 100 -12.55 -12.34 24.35
C ILE A 100 -11.20 -12.77 24.95
N ALA A 101 -10.08 -12.60 24.24
CA ALA A 101 -8.75 -12.94 24.77
C ALA A 101 -8.27 -12.05 25.94
N ALA A 102 -8.80 -10.82 26.05
CA ALA A 102 -8.50 -9.91 27.15
C ALA A 102 -9.41 -10.15 28.37
N SER A 103 -10.47 -10.94 28.21
CA SER A 103 -11.43 -11.29 29.25
C SER A 103 -11.21 -12.74 29.67
N SER A 104 -11.41 -13.07 30.95
CA SER A 104 -11.33 -14.45 31.46
C SER A 104 -12.58 -15.27 31.10
N ILE A 105 -13.01 -15.24 29.84
CA ILE A 105 -14.18 -15.96 29.34
C ILE A 105 -13.72 -17.34 28.85
N ASP A 106 -14.41 -18.39 29.27
CA ASP A 106 -14.15 -19.74 28.75
C ASP A 106 -14.55 -19.84 27.27
N ILE A 107 -13.61 -20.27 26.44
CA ILE A 107 -13.74 -20.42 24.98
C ILE A 107 -13.43 -21.83 24.53
N SER A 108 -13.30 -22.77 25.47
CA SER A 108 -12.87 -24.14 25.21
C SER A 108 -13.74 -24.83 24.15
N HIS A 109 -15.03 -24.55 24.15
CA HIS A 109 -16.05 -25.05 23.21
C HIS A 109 -16.11 -24.32 21.87
N ILE A 110 -15.50 -23.14 21.72
CA ILE A 110 -15.55 -22.38 20.46
C ILE A 110 -14.51 -22.90 19.47
N SER A 111 -15.02 -23.57 18.43
CA SER A 111 -14.24 -24.05 17.30
C SER A 111 -13.53 -22.91 16.57
N GLY A 112 -12.20 -23.01 16.48
CA GLY A 112 -11.36 -22.03 15.78
C GLY A 112 -10.82 -20.89 16.65
N LEU A 113 -11.37 -20.66 17.84
CA LEU A 113 -10.75 -19.81 18.88
C LEU A 113 -9.83 -20.64 19.77
N ASN A 114 -10.28 -21.82 20.18
CA ASN A 114 -9.49 -22.84 20.86
C ASN A 114 -8.92 -23.85 19.84
N ARG A 115 -8.08 -23.38 18.91
CA ARG A 115 -7.38 -24.33 18.02
C ARG A 115 -6.30 -25.01 18.84
N PRO A 116 -6.32 -26.36 19.00
CA PRO A 116 -5.23 -27.05 19.65
C PRO A 116 -3.93 -26.67 18.93
N HIS A 117 -2.99 -26.13 19.70
CA HIS A 117 -1.66 -25.91 19.20
C HIS A 117 -1.13 -27.28 18.79
N ILE A 118 -0.74 -27.43 17.51
CA ILE A 118 0.06 -28.58 17.12
C ILE A 118 1.34 -28.45 17.94
N ASP A 119 1.53 -29.33 18.92
CA ASP A 119 2.79 -29.43 19.62
C ASP A 119 3.65 -30.40 18.83
N LEU A 120 4.72 -29.88 18.25
CA LEU A 120 5.64 -30.71 17.49
C LEU A 120 6.62 -31.34 18.49
N PRO A 121 6.92 -32.64 18.39
CA PRO A 121 7.73 -33.36 19.38
C PRO A 121 9.23 -33.08 19.19
N PHE A 122 9.62 -31.81 19.15
CA PHE A 122 11.01 -31.40 19.00
C PHE A 122 11.56 -30.85 20.31
N SER A 123 12.69 -31.37 20.75
CA SER A 123 13.40 -30.82 21.89
C SER A 123 14.01 -29.45 21.56
N ARG A 124 14.38 -28.70 22.60
CA ARG A 124 15.08 -27.42 22.46
C ARG A 124 16.37 -27.57 21.66
N GLU A 125 17.09 -28.68 21.87
CA GLU A 125 18.35 -29.00 21.22
C GLU A 125 18.16 -29.23 19.72
N GLN A 126 17.15 -30.02 19.35
CA GLN A 126 16.80 -30.28 17.94
C GLN A 126 16.39 -28.98 17.22
N LEU A 127 15.59 -28.14 17.88
CA LEU A 127 15.22 -26.83 17.34
C LEU A 127 16.43 -25.90 17.17
N ARG A 128 17.38 -25.94 18.11
CA ARG A 128 18.60 -25.12 18.08
C ARG A 128 19.52 -25.56 16.96
N GLU A 129 19.76 -26.87 16.80
CA GLU A 129 20.59 -27.42 15.73
C GLU A 129 20.02 -27.08 14.34
N ALA A 130 18.71 -27.26 14.17
CA ALA A 130 18.01 -26.90 12.93
C ALA A 130 18.05 -25.38 12.66
N ALA A 131 17.94 -24.55 13.70
CA ALA A 131 18.04 -23.10 13.57
C ALA A 131 19.47 -22.63 13.22
N LEU A 132 20.50 -23.26 13.78
CA LEU A 132 21.91 -22.94 13.44
C LEU A 132 22.26 -23.33 12.01
N SER A 133 21.74 -24.47 11.55
CA SER A 133 21.98 -24.99 10.20
C SER A 133 21.11 -24.32 9.13
N GLY A 134 20.02 -23.67 9.54
CA GLY A 134 19.04 -23.04 8.68
C GLY A 134 19.16 -21.52 8.60
N ASP A 135 18.75 -20.95 7.47
CA ASP A 135 18.68 -19.50 7.22
C ASP A 135 17.23 -18.95 7.29
N SER A 136 16.25 -19.81 7.61
CA SER A 136 14.83 -19.48 7.57
C SER A 136 13.99 -20.52 8.29
N VAL A 137 12.80 -20.13 8.76
CA VAL A 137 11.82 -21.08 9.36
C VAL A 137 11.41 -22.18 8.37
N ARG A 138 11.45 -21.90 7.06
CA ARG A 138 11.19 -22.90 6.01
C ARG A 138 12.33 -23.92 5.94
N SER A 139 13.58 -23.46 6.07
CA SER A 139 14.74 -24.35 6.19
C SER A 139 14.65 -25.20 7.45
N VAL A 140 14.32 -24.60 8.60
CA VAL A 140 14.10 -25.33 9.85
C VAL A 140 13.02 -26.40 9.71
N ALA A 141 11.88 -26.08 9.08
CA ALA A 141 10.83 -27.06 8.82
C ALA A 141 11.33 -28.24 7.98
N ARG A 142 12.13 -27.98 6.94
CA ARG A 142 12.74 -29.01 6.09
C ARG A 142 13.73 -29.88 6.86
N LEU A 143 14.60 -29.27 7.68
CA LEU A 143 15.60 -29.96 8.49
C LEU A 143 14.97 -30.85 9.56
N LEU A 144 13.83 -30.42 10.11
CA LEU A 144 13.06 -31.18 11.11
C LEU A 144 12.04 -32.15 10.47
N GLY A 145 11.99 -32.26 9.14
CA GLY A 145 11.08 -33.17 8.43
C GLY A 145 9.59 -32.82 8.57
N VAL A 146 9.26 -31.56 8.88
CA VAL A 146 7.87 -31.09 9.05
C VAL A 146 7.32 -30.58 7.72
N SER A 147 6.01 -30.74 7.52
CA SER A 147 5.31 -30.16 6.37
C SER A 147 5.50 -28.64 6.28
N ASP A 148 5.70 -28.16 5.05
CA ASP A 148 5.91 -26.74 4.77
C ASP A 148 4.60 -25.98 4.56
N ASP A 149 3.72 -26.07 5.55
CA ASP A 149 2.45 -25.38 5.56
C ASP A 149 2.46 -24.19 6.54
N GLY A 150 1.43 -23.34 6.44
CA GLY A 150 1.33 -22.14 7.27
C GLY A 150 1.21 -22.44 8.77
N ARG A 151 0.61 -23.58 9.16
CA ARG A 151 0.39 -23.94 10.57
C ARG A 151 1.69 -24.43 11.20
N SER A 152 2.39 -25.34 10.54
CA SER A 152 3.69 -25.84 11.00
C SER A 152 4.72 -24.73 11.15
N ARG A 153 4.80 -23.81 10.17
CA ARG A 153 5.66 -22.62 10.27
C ARG A 153 5.27 -21.68 11.41
N ALA A 154 3.99 -21.60 11.78
CA ALA A 154 3.55 -20.80 12.92
C ALA A 154 3.92 -21.46 14.25
N THR A 155 3.74 -22.78 14.37
CA THR A 155 4.19 -23.55 15.54
C THR A 155 5.69 -23.46 15.74
N LEU A 156 6.50 -23.69 14.69
CA LEU A 156 7.96 -23.61 14.78
C LEU A 156 8.43 -22.22 15.22
N ARG A 157 7.81 -21.14 14.71
CA ARG A 157 8.11 -19.76 15.17
C ARG A 157 7.82 -19.56 16.65
N ARG A 158 6.71 -20.14 17.14
CA ARG A 158 6.34 -20.07 18.55
C ARG A 158 7.37 -20.83 19.41
N MET A 159 7.68 -22.08 19.06
CA MET A 159 8.66 -22.90 19.81
C MET A 159 10.06 -22.26 19.83
N LEU A 160 10.54 -21.75 18.68
CA LEU A 160 11.81 -21.02 18.61
C LEU A 160 11.84 -19.80 19.55
N ASN A 161 10.72 -19.07 19.64
CA ASN A 161 10.60 -17.91 20.52
C ASN A 161 10.45 -18.29 22.01
N GLU A 162 9.65 -19.31 22.33
CA GLU A 162 9.45 -19.83 23.69
C GLU A 162 10.75 -20.39 24.28
N HIS A 163 11.56 -21.08 23.46
CA HIS A 163 12.86 -21.61 23.87
C HIS A 163 14.02 -20.59 23.78
N GLY A 164 13.72 -19.35 23.38
CA GLY A 164 14.71 -18.26 23.28
C GLY A 164 15.84 -18.55 22.29
N ILE A 165 15.56 -19.27 21.20
CA ILE A 165 16.55 -19.62 20.18
C ILE A 165 16.77 -18.41 19.26
N ASP A 166 18.04 -18.04 19.04
CA ASP A 166 18.36 -16.94 18.15
C ASP A 166 17.99 -17.26 16.70
N THR A 167 17.22 -16.37 16.09
CA THR A 167 16.76 -16.45 14.70
C THR A 167 17.03 -15.15 13.95
N SER A 168 17.89 -14.29 14.50
CA SER A 168 18.24 -12.99 13.93
C SER A 168 18.95 -13.11 12.59
N HIS A 169 19.70 -14.21 12.37
CA HIS A 169 20.39 -14.54 11.12
C HIS A 169 19.44 -15.01 10.01
N PHE A 170 18.16 -15.26 10.31
CA PHE A 170 17.24 -15.71 9.28
C PHE A 170 17.03 -14.62 8.21
N SER A 171 17.06 -15.02 6.94
CA SER A 171 16.91 -14.16 5.76
C SER A 171 15.65 -13.29 5.75
N HIS A 172 14.61 -13.73 6.46
CA HIS A 172 13.33 -13.02 6.60
C HIS A 172 13.04 -12.60 8.05
N ALA A 173 14.07 -12.56 8.91
CA ALA A 173 13.95 -12.01 10.25
C ALA A 173 13.41 -10.58 10.16
N ARG A 174 12.48 -10.23 11.05
CA ARG A 174 12.03 -8.84 11.15
C ARG A 174 13.21 -8.06 11.72
N VAL A 175 14.00 -7.45 10.83
CA VAL A 175 15.02 -6.47 11.23
C VAL A 175 14.33 -5.40 12.06
N THR A 176 14.62 -5.43 13.36
CA THR A 176 14.18 -4.41 14.30
C THR A 176 15.27 -3.38 14.29
N ILE A 177 14.93 -2.16 13.89
CA ILE A 177 15.89 -1.05 13.87
C ILE A 177 15.88 -0.46 15.28
N PRO A 178 16.96 -0.61 16.07
CA PRO A 178 16.99 -0.09 17.43
C PRO A 178 17.03 1.45 17.39
N GLU A 179 16.35 2.11 18.33
CA GLU A 179 16.18 3.57 18.31
C GLU A 179 17.51 4.33 18.46
N GLY A 180 18.37 3.92 19.40
CA GLY A 180 19.66 4.57 19.66
C GLY A 180 20.57 4.62 18.42
N PRO A 181 20.90 3.45 17.82
CA PRO A 181 21.68 3.37 16.58
C PRO A 181 21.05 4.16 15.43
N LEU A 182 19.72 4.15 15.30
CA LEU A 182 19.04 4.94 14.26
C LEU A 182 19.21 6.44 14.47
N ARG A 183 19.13 6.92 15.72
CA ARG A 183 19.28 8.35 16.03
C ARG A 183 20.70 8.82 15.74
N ALA A 184 21.72 8.04 16.10
CA ALA A 184 23.11 8.31 15.74
C ALA A 184 23.32 8.31 14.22
N ALA A 185 22.86 7.24 13.55
CA ALA A 185 23.00 7.10 12.10
C ALA A 185 22.32 8.24 11.32
N VAL A 186 21.16 8.73 11.76
CA VAL A 186 20.48 9.87 11.12
C VAL A 186 21.25 11.18 11.33
N ALA A 187 21.85 11.40 12.51
CA ALA A 187 22.64 12.61 12.78
C ALA A 187 23.90 12.68 11.89
N ASP A 188 24.59 11.56 11.71
CA ASP A 188 25.88 11.52 10.99
C ASP A 188 25.72 11.35 9.47
N SER A 189 24.52 11.01 9.01
CA SER A 189 24.26 10.72 7.59
C SER A 189 23.73 11.91 6.82
N THR A 190 24.03 11.95 5.51
CA THR A 190 23.51 12.96 4.59
C THR A 190 22.40 12.44 3.67
N SER A 191 22.08 11.14 3.74
CA SER A 191 21.01 10.51 2.97
C SER A 191 20.49 9.25 3.65
N TYR A 192 19.26 8.83 3.31
CA TYR A 192 18.72 7.55 3.80
C TYR A 192 19.54 6.33 3.39
N ALA A 193 20.25 6.39 2.26
CA ALA A 193 21.16 5.31 1.87
C ALA A 193 22.34 5.22 2.84
N ASP A 194 22.87 6.36 3.28
CA ASP A 194 23.97 6.40 4.26
C ASP A 194 23.49 5.90 5.63
N VAL A 195 22.28 6.27 6.06
CA VAL A 195 21.66 5.73 7.28
C VAL A 195 21.54 4.21 7.23
N VAL A 196 21.07 3.66 6.10
CA VAL A 196 20.93 2.21 5.92
C VAL A 196 22.31 1.52 6.00
N ARG A 197 23.36 2.11 5.41
CA ARG A 197 24.74 1.58 5.50
C ARG A 197 25.30 1.67 6.92
N ALA A 198 25.11 2.79 7.60
CA ALA A 198 25.55 3.00 8.98
C ALA A 198 24.88 2.02 9.96
N LEU A 199 23.66 1.58 9.66
CA LEU A 199 22.95 0.53 10.41
C LEU A 199 23.39 -0.90 10.05
N GLY A 200 24.39 -1.07 9.18
CA GLY A 200 24.85 -2.39 8.72
C GLY A 200 23.80 -3.14 7.88
N LEU A 201 22.81 -2.44 7.33
CA LEU A 201 21.74 -3.03 6.55
C LEU A 201 22.04 -2.96 5.04
N PRO A 202 21.63 -3.98 4.25
CA PRO A 202 21.77 -3.92 2.81
C PRO A 202 20.88 -2.82 2.23
N VAL A 203 21.45 -2.01 1.32
CA VAL A 203 20.77 -0.89 0.67
C VAL A 203 19.79 -1.42 -0.37
N ASN A 204 18.54 -1.60 0.05
CA ASN A 204 17.42 -1.98 -0.81
C ASN A 204 16.15 -1.19 -0.44
N ASP A 205 15.14 -1.26 -1.32
CA ASP A 205 13.88 -0.53 -1.14
C ASP A 205 13.13 -0.91 0.14
N ALA A 206 13.20 -2.18 0.55
CA ALA A 206 12.51 -2.65 1.74
C ALA A 206 13.10 -2.04 3.03
N ASN A 207 14.43 -2.04 3.13
CA ASN A 207 15.16 -1.45 4.25
C ASN A 207 15.05 0.08 4.23
N HIS A 208 15.11 0.71 3.06
CA HIS A 208 14.88 2.14 2.92
C HIS A 208 13.49 2.54 3.45
N ARG A 209 12.42 1.84 3.03
CA ARG A 209 11.05 2.08 3.54
C ARG A 209 10.91 1.79 5.03
N ARG A 210 11.67 0.82 5.57
CA ARG A 210 11.65 0.47 6.99
C ARG A 210 12.31 1.56 7.83
N VAL A 211 13.53 1.96 7.47
CA VAL A 211 14.28 3.06 8.10
C VAL A 211 13.45 4.33 8.04
N HIS A 212 12.99 4.75 6.86
CA HIS A 212 12.16 5.95 6.71
C HIS A 212 10.92 5.94 7.62
N ARG A 213 10.18 4.83 7.67
CA ARG A 213 9.01 4.73 8.58
C ARG A 213 9.39 4.86 10.05
N GLN A 214 10.52 4.29 10.46
CA GLN A 214 11.00 4.38 11.84
C GLN A 214 11.49 5.80 12.16
N THR A 215 12.23 6.44 11.25
CA THR A 215 12.68 7.84 11.34
C THR A 215 11.50 8.79 11.52
N VAL A 216 10.45 8.65 10.69
CA VAL A 216 9.22 9.45 10.80
C VAL A 216 8.46 9.17 12.10
N ARG A 217 8.38 7.90 12.50
CA ARG A 217 7.72 7.51 13.76
C ARG A 217 8.36 8.16 14.98
N LEU A 218 9.69 8.26 14.98
CA LEU A 218 10.48 8.84 16.06
C LEU A 218 10.64 10.37 15.95
N GLY A 219 10.13 10.98 14.88
CA GLY A 219 10.24 12.43 14.66
C GLY A 219 11.68 12.91 14.51
N LEU A 220 12.57 12.09 13.93
CA LEU A 220 13.97 12.47 13.74
C LEU A 220 14.09 13.49 12.61
N ASP A 221 14.94 14.50 12.83
CA ASP A 221 15.23 15.53 11.84
C ASP A 221 16.06 14.95 10.69
N THR A 222 15.61 15.19 9.45
CA THR A 222 16.29 14.79 8.21
C THR A 222 16.42 15.95 7.24
N THR A 223 16.22 17.19 7.71
CA THR A 223 16.32 18.40 6.88
C THR A 223 17.72 18.62 6.32
N HIS A 224 18.74 18.16 7.03
CA HIS A 224 20.14 18.17 6.59
C HIS A 224 20.44 17.15 5.48
N PHE A 225 19.51 16.25 5.15
CA PHE A 225 19.74 15.28 4.09
C PHE A 225 19.82 15.99 2.74
N ARG A 226 20.94 15.77 2.04
CA ARG A 226 21.16 16.33 0.71
C ARG A 226 20.24 15.63 -0.27
N ARG A 227 19.19 16.33 -0.73
CA ARG A 227 18.46 15.90 -1.92
C ARG A 227 19.43 15.90 -3.09
N ARG A 228 19.77 14.72 -3.61
CA ARG A 228 20.27 14.62 -4.98
C ARG A 228 19.16 15.16 -5.88
N THR A 229 19.28 16.41 -6.30
CA THR A 229 18.49 16.91 -7.43
C THR A 229 18.68 15.90 -8.54
N ARG A 230 17.60 15.23 -8.92
CA ARG A 230 17.61 14.32 -10.08
C ARG A 230 18.27 15.12 -11.19
N ARG A 231 19.48 14.72 -11.58
CA ARG A 231 20.26 15.38 -12.65
C ARG A 231 19.24 15.58 -13.75
N GLN A 232 18.94 16.84 -14.11
CA GLN A 232 17.99 17.11 -15.20
C GLN A 232 18.51 16.27 -16.36
N ALA A 233 17.75 15.23 -16.71
CA ALA A 233 18.14 14.35 -17.79
C ALA A 233 18.24 15.27 -19.00
N ARG A 234 19.46 15.51 -19.47
CA ARG A 234 19.72 16.35 -20.63
C ARG A 234 18.85 15.77 -21.73
N ALA A 235 17.84 16.52 -22.18
CA ALA A 235 16.87 16.03 -23.13
C ALA A 235 17.63 15.63 -24.40
N VAL A 236 17.82 14.32 -24.59
CA VAL A 236 18.37 13.81 -25.84
C VAL A 236 17.31 14.10 -26.88
N ALA A 237 17.66 14.87 -27.91
CA ALA A 237 16.78 15.12 -29.03
C ALA A 237 16.34 13.76 -29.59
N SER A 238 15.05 13.48 -29.51
CA SER A 238 14.51 12.20 -29.95
C SER A 238 14.59 12.12 -31.48
N LYS A 239 15.13 11.03 -32.02
CA LYS A 239 15.20 10.78 -33.47
C LYS A 239 13.82 10.99 -34.13
N PRO A 240 13.72 11.68 -35.28
CA PRO A 240 12.44 11.86 -35.98
C PRO A 240 11.81 10.51 -36.29
N VAL A 241 10.49 10.40 -36.12
CA VAL A 241 9.70 9.17 -36.31
C VAL A 241 8.69 9.28 -37.44
N ALA A 242 8.46 10.49 -37.99
CA ALA A 242 7.48 10.75 -39.04
C ALA A 242 7.58 9.76 -40.20
N ASP A 243 8.74 9.62 -40.83
CA ASP A 243 8.94 8.76 -42.01
C ASP A 243 8.71 7.27 -41.73
N GLU A 244 9.04 6.81 -40.51
CA GLU A 244 8.84 5.41 -40.11
C GLU A 244 7.36 5.10 -39.83
N VAL A 245 6.64 6.09 -39.32
CA VAL A 245 5.28 5.95 -38.78
C VAL A 245 4.22 6.25 -39.82
N LEU A 246 4.41 7.29 -40.65
CA LEU A 246 3.41 7.82 -41.57
C LEU A 246 3.46 7.11 -42.94
N ARG A 247 3.33 5.79 -42.91
CA ARG A 247 3.37 4.93 -44.10
C ARG A 247 2.36 3.80 -43.99
N VAL A 248 2.11 3.15 -45.12
CA VAL A 248 1.35 1.89 -45.14
C VAL A 248 2.18 0.80 -44.48
N ARG A 249 1.58 0.06 -43.57
CA ARG A 249 2.24 -1.05 -42.86
C ARG A 249 1.86 -2.40 -43.47
N PRO A 250 2.76 -3.40 -43.41
CA PRO A 250 2.46 -4.74 -43.91
C PRO A 250 1.24 -5.36 -43.20
N PRO A 251 0.42 -6.18 -43.92
CA PRO A 251 -0.65 -6.96 -43.32
C PRO A 251 -0.18 -7.77 -42.11
N GLY A 252 -1.00 -7.83 -41.05
CA GLY A 252 -0.66 -8.52 -39.79
C GLY A 252 0.13 -7.65 -38.79
N SER A 253 0.52 -6.43 -39.17
CA SER A 253 1.12 -5.47 -38.25
C SER A 253 0.16 -5.07 -37.11
N PRO A 254 0.64 -4.95 -35.85
CA PRO A 254 -0.19 -4.49 -34.74
C PRO A 254 -0.61 -3.04 -34.94
N ARG A 255 -1.75 -2.59 -34.40
CA ARG A 255 -2.18 -1.18 -34.50
C ARG A 255 -1.13 -0.25 -33.90
N THR A 256 -0.76 0.81 -34.64
CA THR A 256 0.22 1.80 -34.19
C THR A 256 -0.30 2.55 -32.96
N ASN A 257 0.56 2.74 -31.95
CA ASN A 257 0.19 3.45 -30.73
C ASN A 257 -0.17 4.92 -31.03
N HIS A 258 -1.25 5.40 -30.42
CA HIS A 258 -1.75 6.77 -30.59
C HIS A 258 -0.71 7.85 -30.26
N SER A 259 0.11 7.69 -29.22
CA SER A 259 1.15 8.68 -28.87
C SER A 259 2.21 8.79 -29.96
N ARG A 260 2.52 7.68 -30.64
CA ARG A 260 3.50 7.62 -31.71
C ARG A 260 2.97 8.25 -33.00
N LEU A 261 1.69 8.03 -33.32
CA LEU A 261 1.02 8.70 -34.44
C LEU A 261 0.91 10.21 -34.22
N ARG A 262 0.50 10.63 -33.01
CA ARG A 262 0.45 12.06 -32.64
C ARG A 262 1.80 12.72 -32.85
N ARG A 263 2.85 12.13 -32.29
CA ARG A 263 4.22 12.64 -32.43
C ARG A 263 4.63 12.79 -33.90
N ALA A 264 4.37 11.78 -34.72
CA ALA A 264 4.69 11.80 -36.14
C ALA A 264 3.91 12.90 -36.90
N LEU A 265 2.63 13.09 -36.57
CA LEU A 265 1.80 14.16 -37.13
C LEU A 265 2.30 15.55 -36.71
N ASP A 266 2.69 15.70 -35.44
CA ASP A 266 3.24 16.96 -34.92
C ASP A 266 4.59 17.29 -35.58
N GLU A 267 5.44 16.27 -35.83
CA GLU A 267 6.72 16.42 -36.54
C GLU A 267 6.57 16.95 -37.97
N ILE A 268 5.49 16.58 -38.68
CA ILE A 268 5.17 17.11 -40.02
C ILE A 268 4.33 18.40 -39.98
N GLY A 269 4.09 18.97 -38.79
CA GLY A 269 3.33 20.20 -38.62
C GLY A 269 1.82 20.06 -38.85
N ARG A 270 1.23 18.87 -38.67
CA ARG A 270 -0.22 18.67 -38.75
C ARG A 270 -0.91 19.51 -37.68
N PRO A 271 -1.81 20.43 -38.04
CA PRO A 271 -2.48 21.27 -37.05
C PRO A 271 -3.36 20.46 -36.11
N TYR A 272 -3.26 20.71 -34.81
CA TYR A 272 -4.09 20.09 -33.77
C TYR A 272 -5.49 20.70 -33.72
N ARG A 273 -6.29 20.43 -34.75
CA ARG A 273 -7.70 20.86 -34.85
C ARG A 273 -8.56 19.77 -35.44
N CYS A 274 -9.82 19.72 -35.03
CA CYS A 274 -10.81 18.84 -35.61
C CYS A 274 -10.98 19.15 -37.10
N ALA A 275 -10.75 18.18 -37.97
CA ALA A 275 -10.89 18.33 -39.42
C ALA A 275 -12.33 18.63 -39.86
N ARG A 276 -13.33 18.34 -39.02
CA ARG A 276 -14.75 18.57 -39.32
C ARG A 276 -15.28 19.90 -38.80
N CYS A 277 -15.03 20.23 -37.52
CA CYS A 277 -15.62 21.41 -36.88
C CYS A 277 -14.58 22.48 -36.48
N GLY A 278 -13.29 22.26 -36.75
CA GLY A 278 -12.23 23.23 -36.45
C GLY A 278 -11.84 23.33 -34.97
N ASN A 279 -12.52 22.63 -34.04
CA ASN A 279 -12.22 22.67 -32.61
C ASN A 279 -10.75 22.32 -32.33
N THR A 280 -10.06 23.16 -31.56
CA THR A 280 -8.61 23.09 -31.27
C THR A 280 -8.26 22.23 -30.05
N GLY A 281 -9.21 21.44 -29.54
CA GLY A 281 -9.06 20.66 -28.31
C GLY A 281 -9.54 21.41 -27.06
N GLN A 282 -10.59 22.22 -27.18
CA GLN A 282 -11.22 22.90 -26.05
C GLN A 282 -12.73 22.64 -26.02
N TRP A 283 -13.25 22.36 -24.84
CA TRP A 283 -14.69 22.20 -24.59
C TRP A 283 -15.05 22.86 -23.27
N GLN A 284 -15.96 23.86 -23.30
CA GLN A 284 -16.37 24.63 -22.11
C GLN A 284 -15.19 25.19 -21.29
N GLY A 285 -14.13 25.66 -21.96
CA GLY A 285 -12.93 26.19 -21.32
C GLY A 285 -11.96 25.12 -20.77
N VAL A 286 -12.27 23.84 -20.91
CA VAL A 286 -11.42 22.71 -20.48
C VAL A 286 -10.74 22.07 -21.69
N SER A 287 -9.47 21.66 -21.54
CA SER A 287 -8.74 20.95 -22.58
C SER A 287 -9.35 19.58 -22.86
N MET A 288 -9.59 19.27 -24.12
CA MET A 288 -10.10 17.99 -24.60
C MET A 288 -9.15 17.38 -25.62
N THR A 289 -8.96 16.07 -25.53
CA THR A 289 -8.10 15.34 -26.47
C THR A 289 -8.81 15.11 -27.80
N LEU A 290 -8.27 15.63 -28.90
CA LEU A 290 -8.63 15.22 -30.25
C LEU A 290 -8.09 13.82 -30.55
N GLN A 291 -8.95 12.99 -31.13
CA GLN A 291 -8.70 11.60 -31.52
C GLN A 291 -8.14 11.56 -32.95
N ILE A 292 -7.29 10.59 -33.25
CA ILE A 292 -6.78 10.34 -34.61
C ILE A 292 -7.68 9.30 -35.28
N ASP A 293 -8.28 9.68 -36.40
CA ASP A 293 -9.13 8.84 -37.24
C ASP A 293 -8.46 8.56 -38.59
N HIS A 294 -8.65 7.34 -39.07
CA HIS A 294 -8.24 6.90 -40.40
C HIS A 294 -9.42 7.09 -41.34
N VAL A 295 -9.28 7.93 -42.37
CA VAL A 295 -10.39 8.29 -43.27
C VAL A 295 -10.98 7.05 -43.95
N ASN A 296 -10.14 6.11 -44.37
CA ASN A 296 -10.56 4.82 -44.95
C ASN A 296 -10.94 3.74 -43.92
N GLY A 297 -10.70 3.97 -42.63
CA GLY A 297 -10.93 3.02 -41.54
C GLY A 297 -9.88 1.90 -41.43
N ASP A 298 -8.85 1.88 -42.27
CA ASP A 298 -7.74 0.92 -42.21
C ASP A 298 -6.62 1.45 -41.31
N TRP A 299 -6.35 0.77 -40.20
CA TRP A 299 -5.31 1.16 -39.25
C TRP A 299 -3.88 0.85 -39.73
N LEU A 300 -3.72 0.10 -40.82
CA LEU A 300 -2.43 -0.16 -41.45
C LEU A 300 -1.97 1.01 -42.32
N ASP A 301 -2.91 1.79 -42.86
CA ASP A 301 -2.62 2.94 -43.71
C ASP A 301 -2.42 4.22 -42.87
N ASN A 302 -1.20 4.41 -42.34
CA ASN A 302 -0.87 5.59 -41.54
C ASN A 302 -0.37 6.77 -42.38
N ARG A 303 -0.56 6.76 -43.71
CA ARG A 303 -0.12 7.89 -44.54
C ARG A 303 -0.74 9.20 -44.06
N PRO A 304 -0.02 10.33 -44.12
CA PRO A 304 -0.50 11.60 -43.58
C PRO A 304 -1.91 11.96 -44.08
N GLU A 305 -2.14 11.87 -45.38
CA GLU A 305 -3.42 12.16 -46.05
C GLU A 305 -4.60 11.31 -45.55
N ASN A 306 -4.35 10.10 -45.05
CA ASN A 306 -5.37 9.23 -44.49
C ASN A 306 -5.66 9.50 -43.00
N LEU A 307 -4.82 10.29 -42.32
CA LEU A 307 -4.94 10.61 -40.90
C LEU A 307 -5.51 12.01 -40.67
N ARG A 308 -6.55 12.09 -39.84
CA ARG A 308 -7.15 13.35 -39.40
C ARG A 308 -7.39 13.39 -37.89
N TYR A 309 -7.28 14.58 -37.31
CA TYR A 309 -7.74 14.81 -35.94
C TYR A 309 -9.25 15.07 -35.95
N LEU A 310 -9.99 14.45 -35.03
CA LEU A 310 -11.41 14.68 -34.78
C LEU A 310 -11.68 14.86 -33.29
N CYS A 311 -12.57 15.77 -32.92
CA CYS A 311 -13.08 15.80 -31.55
C CYS A 311 -13.99 14.59 -31.29
N PRO A 312 -14.16 14.15 -30.03
CA PRO A 312 -15.01 13.00 -29.69
C PRO A 312 -16.42 13.08 -30.30
N ASN A 313 -17.02 14.27 -30.32
CA ASN A 313 -18.37 14.47 -30.88
C ASN A 313 -18.40 14.27 -32.41
N CYS A 314 -17.42 14.81 -33.14
CA CYS A 314 -17.33 14.63 -34.59
C CYS A 314 -16.86 13.23 -34.99
N HIS A 315 -16.07 12.58 -34.15
CA HIS A 315 -15.63 11.21 -34.38
C HIS A 315 -16.77 10.22 -34.18
N ALA A 316 -17.64 10.43 -33.19
CA ALA A 316 -18.78 9.55 -32.91
C ALA A 316 -19.77 9.36 -34.08
N ILE A 317 -19.77 10.30 -35.02
CA ILE A 317 -20.65 10.34 -36.19
C ILE A 317 -19.91 10.00 -37.49
N THR A 318 -18.64 9.57 -37.42
CA THR A 318 -17.98 9.03 -38.60
C THR A 318 -18.49 7.63 -38.89
N ASP A 319 -18.45 7.31 -40.17
CA ASP A 319 -18.67 5.95 -40.63
C ASP A 319 -17.74 4.96 -39.92
N THR A 320 -16.47 5.31 -39.74
CA THR A 320 -15.40 4.49 -39.15
C THR A 320 -15.51 4.28 -37.63
N TRP A 321 -16.40 5.00 -36.94
CA TRP A 321 -16.57 4.95 -35.50
C TRP A 321 -17.07 3.59 -35.00
N CYS A 322 -16.42 3.04 -33.97
CA CYS A 322 -16.80 1.79 -33.30
C CYS A 322 -17.06 0.60 -34.27
N ARG A 323 -16.41 0.57 -35.43
CA ARG A 323 -16.59 -0.54 -36.38
C ARG A 323 -15.84 -1.79 -35.92
N ASN A 324 -16.62 -2.77 -35.45
CA ASN A 324 -16.29 -4.19 -35.55
C ASN A 324 -17.02 -4.74 -36.79
N ARG A 325 -16.45 -4.54 -37.99
CA ARG A 325 -17.18 -4.67 -39.28
C ARG A 325 -17.03 -6.03 -39.97
N GLN A 326 -17.06 -7.15 -39.24
CA GLN A 326 -17.15 -8.47 -39.90
C GLN A 326 -18.56 -8.81 -40.44
N SER A 327 -19.60 -7.98 -40.26
CA SER A 327 -20.98 -8.38 -40.57
C SER A 327 -21.75 -7.55 -41.62
N VAL A 328 -21.20 -6.46 -42.18
CA VAL A 328 -22.01 -5.57 -43.06
C VAL A 328 -21.89 -5.88 -44.56
N GLN A 329 -20.85 -6.59 -45.02
CA GLN A 329 -20.71 -6.91 -46.45
C GLN A 329 -21.50 -8.17 -46.91
N LYS A 330 -21.95 -9.04 -46.00
CA LYS A 330 -22.76 -10.23 -46.37
C LYS A 330 -24.24 -9.93 -46.67
N ARG A 331 -24.77 -8.74 -46.31
CA ARG A 331 -26.20 -8.43 -46.50
C ARG A 331 -26.55 -7.62 -47.76
N ARG A 332 -25.56 -7.13 -48.52
CA ARG A 332 -25.82 -6.41 -49.79
C ARG A 332 -25.53 -7.22 -51.05
N ALA A 333 -24.92 -8.41 -50.93
CA ALA A 333 -24.67 -9.32 -52.06
C ALA A 333 -25.70 -10.47 -52.17
N GLY A 334 -26.69 -10.54 -51.27
CA GLY A 334 -27.67 -11.63 -51.21
C GLY A 334 -29.10 -11.22 -51.59
N THR A 335 -29.28 -10.12 -52.33
CA THR A 335 -30.62 -9.67 -52.77
C THR A 335 -30.63 -9.19 -54.22
N ALA A 336 -29.65 -9.60 -55.01
CA ALA A 336 -29.60 -9.42 -56.45
C ALA A 336 -28.81 -10.59 -57.07
N ALA A 337 -29.42 -11.77 -57.06
CA ALA A 337 -29.18 -12.90 -57.95
C ALA A 337 -30.30 -13.92 -57.73
#